data_AF-A0A7W8DQ73-F1
#
_entry.id   AF-A0A7W8DQ73-F1
#
_cell.length_a   1.000
_cell.length_b   1.000
_cell.length_c   1.000
_cell.angle_alpha   90.00
_cell.angle_beta   90.00
_cell.angle_gamma   90.00
#
_symmetry.space_group_name_H-M   'P 1'
#
loop_
_entity.id
_entity.type
_entity.pdbx_description
1 polymer ?
#
loop_
_entity_poly.entity_id
_entity_poly.type
_entity_poly.pdbx_seq_one_letter_code
_entity_poly.pdbx_strand_id
1 'polypeptide(L)'
;MRRLACLGIFLSPWGLSFSHAAPLPEAAVQAAAQRLDAALVKARAEEMQQSRSRDPQPPLPPPASAATFLRRACIDLAGRLPTPAEVRQFLADASPTKRAQWVDRLLAEPGAAEVRFRDLAEGLRVRDDVGGQSQAALITWLRQAVREDLPYNTLLAQVLRAPGPAASDPAAHLLPRDGGDLLRASTEVARAFLGADLHCAHCHDHPFADWTQRQAYEFANCFADTPATGLRLPPNYSYVNGKPGDAVPARYLPLTKRMPSDGRQALDAQPDPARPLRDQLALWFTGPQNDRFAQMGGLRLWHQLFGLPFQSGRSQRFEAEPRPWHCVLTRHGCAAPPTWTVPSLYEEFDASQPAFQVVRALGVEFQQCGYRPREFLRILTRTTAYHREALTQEPWHALVAAPRLRRLPPLVTWDAWAQMLPPEDAEARSSAQMPQVPKAAHPLFWLGQGTREWADETRPLISHQLTGFMIASPFIERVATSPQLLRGPAEPTQQVEDLFLRILSRLPETAEKNAALQHLTQHPQSGPRDLAWALLNTSEFLFEP
;
A
#
# COMPACT_ATOMS: atom_id res chain seq x y z
N MET A 1 11.92 56.87 -0.49
CA MET A 1 12.71 55.73 -1.02
C MET A 1 12.64 54.58 -0.03
N ARG A 2 11.88 53.52 -0.33
CA ARG A 2 12.04 52.13 0.14
C ARG A 2 10.99 51.30 -0.60
N ARG A 3 11.42 50.62 -1.67
CA ARG A 3 10.59 49.72 -2.48
C ARG A 3 10.52 48.37 -1.77
N LEU A 4 9.33 47.95 -1.38
CA LEU A 4 9.01 46.54 -1.12
C LEU A 4 8.82 45.88 -2.49
N ALA A 5 9.67 44.91 -2.81
CA ALA A 5 9.54 44.11 -4.02
C ALA A 5 8.40 43.11 -3.84
N CYS A 6 7.30 43.33 -4.56
CA CYS A 6 6.29 42.31 -4.80
C CYS A 6 6.88 41.24 -5.73
N LEU A 7 7.08 40.02 -5.22
CA LEU A 7 7.23 38.84 -6.08
C LEU A 7 5.85 38.51 -6.66
N GLY A 8 5.67 38.82 -7.93
CA GLY A 8 4.50 38.45 -8.71
C GLY A 8 4.47 36.94 -8.94
N ILE A 9 3.43 36.29 -8.45
CA ILE A 9 3.04 34.92 -8.82
C ILE A 9 2.37 35.02 -10.19
N PHE A 10 2.99 34.44 -11.23
CA PHE A 10 2.34 34.26 -12.52
C PHE A 10 1.29 33.14 -12.41
N LEU A 11 0.04 33.49 -12.67
CA LEU A 11 -1.09 32.57 -12.69
C LEU A 11 -1.12 31.79 -14.01
N SER A 12 -0.80 30.50 -13.94
CA SER A 12 -1.28 29.49 -14.90
C SER A 12 -2.75 29.15 -14.55
N PRO A 13 -3.60 28.76 -15.51
CA PRO A 13 -5.01 28.43 -15.21
C PRO A 13 -5.16 27.21 -14.27
N TRP A 14 -4.06 26.50 -13.99
CA TRP A 14 -3.98 25.34 -13.09
C TRP A 14 -2.74 25.41 -12.17
N GLY A 15 -2.20 26.61 -11.93
CA GLY A 15 -0.90 26.83 -11.31
C GLY A 15 -0.84 26.69 -9.78
N LEU A 16 -1.04 25.49 -9.24
CA LEU A 16 -0.47 25.14 -7.94
C LEU A 16 1.02 24.86 -8.16
N SER A 17 1.88 25.85 -7.89
CA SER A 17 3.33 25.61 -7.81
C SER A 17 3.60 24.80 -6.54
N PHE A 18 3.68 23.49 -6.67
CA PHE A 18 4.17 22.64 -5.58
C PHE A 18 5.62 23.03 -5.29
N SER A 19 5.85 23.64 -4.12
CA SER A 19 7.20 23.96 -3.67
C SER A 19 7.95 22.65 -3.47
N HIS A 20 8.87 22.33 -4.38
CA HIS A 20 9.70 21.14 -4.30
C HIS A 20 10.74 21.34 -3.19
N ALA A 21 10.46 20.82 -2.00
CA ALA A 21 11.48 20.71 -0.96
C ALA A 21 12.58 19.76 -1.46
N ALA A 22 13.84 20.14 -1.27
CA ALA A 22 14.97 19.30 -1.65
C ALA A 22 14.87 17.91 -0.98
N PRO A 23 15.34 16.84 -1.66
CA PRO A 23 15.47 15.52 -1.04
C PRO A 23 16.34 15.60 0.21
N LEU A 24 16.10 14.72 1.18
CA LEU A 24 16.94 14.69 2.38
C LEU A 24 18.37 14.26 2.00
N PRO A 25 19.41 14.83 2.65
CA PRO A 25 20.77 14.34 2.52
C PRO A 25 20.85 12.86 2.91
N GLU A 26 21.69 12.08 2.21
CA GLU A 26 21.83 10.63 2.46
C GLU A 26 22.16 10.31 3.91
N ALA A 27 22.96 11.14 4.60
CA ALA A 27 23.27 10.97 6.01
C ALA A 27 22.02 11.06 6.92
N ALA A 28 21.07 11.94 6.58
CA ALA A 28 19.82 12.07 7.32
C ALA A 28 18.89 10.88 7.08
N VAL A 29 18.81 10.40 5.82
CA VAL A 29 18.05 9.19 5.46
C VAL A 29 18.62 7.97 6.21
N GLN A 30 19.94 7.81 6.22
CA GLN A 30 20.60 6.70 6.91
C GLN A 30 20.37 6.76 8.42
N ALA A 31 20.46 7.95 9.03
CA ALA A 31 20.18 8.12 10.46
C ALA A 31 18.72 7.79 10.83
N ALA A 32 17.76 8.18 9.98
CA ALA A 32 16.35 7.82 10.16
C ALA A 32 16.15 6.29 10.07
N ALA A 33 16.73 5.64 9.07
CA ALA A 33 16.69 4.18 8.94
C ALA A 33 17.27 3.46 10.16
N GLN A 34 18.41 3.94 10.69
CA GLN A 34 19.03 3.38 11.89
C GLN A 34 18.13 3.50 13.13
N ARG A 35 17.39 4.60 13.28
CA ARG A 35 16.42 4.76 14.38
C ARG A 35 15.24 3.79 14.26
N LEU A 36 14.75 3.54 13.04
CA LEU A 36 13.73 2.51 12.80
C LEU A 36 14.25 1.09 13.10
N ASP A 37 15.47 0.75 12.65
CA ASP A 37 16.10 -0.53 12.99
C ASP A 37 16.29 -0.69 14.51
N ALA A 38 16.70 0.37 15.21
CA ALA A 38 16.83 0.35 16.66
C ALA A 38 15.48 0.14 17.36
N ALA A 39 14.40 0.77 16.87
CA ALA A 39 13.05 0.56 17.38
C ALA A 39 12.59 -0.90 17.19
N LEU A 40 12.86 -1.50 16.02
CA LEU A 40 12.55 -2.91 15.74
C LEU A 40 13.31 -3.86 16.68
N VAL A 41 14.61 -3.64 16.86
CA VAL A 41 15.45 -4.46 17.75
C VAL A 41 14.96 -4.37 19.19
N LYS A 42 14.66 -3.16 19.66
CA LYS A 42 14.12 -2.94 21.01
C LYS A 42 12.78 -3.64 21.18
N ALA A 43 11.84 -3.42 20.27
CA ALA A 43 10.50 -4.02 20.34
C ALA A 43 10.58 -5.56 20.33
N ARG A 44 11.46 -6.14 19.50
CA ARG A 44 11.68 -7.59 19.44
C ARG A 44 12.25 -8.16 20.73
N ALA A 45 13.19 -7.46 21.36
CA ALA A 45 13.73 -7.85 22.66
C ALA A 45 12.66 -7.80 23.77
N GLU A 46 11.79 -6.79 23.74
CA GLU A 46 10.66 -6.67 24.69
C GLU A 46 9.61 -7.75 24.45
N GLU A 47 9.26 -8.07 23.20
CA GLU A 47 8.34 -9.16 22.86
C GLU A 47 8.88 -10.52 23.36
N MET A 48 10.18 -10.75 23.20
CA MET A 48 10.85 -11.94 23.73
C MET A 48 10.73 -12.03 25.26
N GLN A 49 10.92 -10.93 25.98
CA GLN A 49 10.74 -10.88 27.43
C GLN A 49 9.28 -11.11 27.86
N GLN A 50 8.31 -10.58 27.10
CA GLN A 50 6.88 -10.65 27.42
C GLN A 50 6.26 -12.01 27.11
N SER A 51 6.69 -12.68 26.03
CA SER A 51 6.08 -13.94 25.58
C SER A 51 6.17 -15.08 26.60
N ARG A 52 7.09 -15.00 27.58
CA ARG A 52 7.42 -16.10 28.54
C ARG A 52 7.67 -17.45 27.87
N SER A 53 7.85 -17.46 26.55
CA SER A 53 8.06 -18.65 25.75
C SER A 53 9.42 -19.24 26.09
N ARG A 54 9.48 -20.56 26.27
CA ARG A 54 10.74 -21.30 26.35
C ARG A 54 11.30 -21.62 24.96
N ASP A 55 10.49 -21.44 23.92
CA ASP A 55 10.90 -21.70 22.55
C ASP A 55 11.75 -20.51 22.05
N PRO A 56 12.96 -20.76 21.52
CA PRO A 56 13.79 -19.72 20.96
C PRO A 56 13.07 -19.07 19.78
N GLN A 57 13.04 -17.73 19.76
CA GLN A 57 12.50 -17.00 18.62
C GLN A 57 13.31 -17.39 17.37
N PRO A 58 12.65 -17.70 16.23
CA PRO A 58 13.39 -18.05 15.02
C PRO A 58 14.32 -16.89 14.66
N PRO A 59 15.56 -17.20 14.23
CA PRO A 59 16.52 -16.17 13.85
C PRO A 59 15.90 -15.28 12.76
N LEU A 60 16.32 -14.01 12.73
CA LEU A 60 15.95 -13.13 11.62
C LEU A 60 16.44 -13.76 10.31
N PRO A 61 15.69 -13.59 9.20
CA PRO A 61 16.17 -14.04 7.91
C PRO A 61 17.54 -13.44 7.59
N PRO A 62 18.41 -14.20 6.89
CA PRO A 62 19.71 -13.69 6.48
C PRO A 62 19.55 -12.48 5.53
N PRO A 63 20.62 -11.72 5.28
CA PRO A 63 20.62 -10.70 4.24
C PRO A 63 20.19 -11.29 2.88
N ALA A 64 19.34 -10.56 2.17
CA ALA A 64 18.87 -10.94 0.85
C ALA A 64 20.00 -10.95 -0.17
N SER A 65 19.93 -11.90 -1.11
CA SER A 65 20.80 -11.90 -2.28
C SER A 65 20.70 -10.59 -3.06
N ALA A 66 21.72 -10.26 -3.85
CA ALA A 66 21.70 -9.05 -4.68
C ALA A 66 20.55 -9.08 -5.71
N ALA A 67 20.28 -10.24 -6.32
CA ALA A 67 19.17 -10.39 -7.27
C ALA A 67 17.81 -10.24 -6.58
N THR A 68 17.63 -10.87 -5.42
CA THR A 68 16.42 -10.73 -4.58
C THR A 68 16.14 -9.27 -4.25
N PHE A 69 17.15 -8.55 -3.75
CA PHE A 69 17.02 -7.13 -3.42
C PHE A 69 16.59 -6.29 -4.64
N LEU A 70 17.24 -6.47 -5.79
CA LEU A 70 16.91 -5.69 -6.99
C LEU A 70 15.50 -5.99 -7.47
N ARG A 71 15.12 -7.27 -7.57
CA ARG A 71 13.78 -7.68 -7.99
C ARG A 71 12.72 -7.04 -7.10
N ARG A 72 12.87 -7.16 -5.78
CA ARG A 72 11.99 -6.55 -4.78
C ARG A 72 11.93 -5.02 -4.95
N ALA A 73 13.07 -4.34 -5.00
CA ALA A 73 13.11 -2.89 -5.15
C ALA A 73 12.42 -2.40 -6.43
N CYS A 74 12.60 -3.08 -7.56
CA CYS A 74 11.90 -2.74 -8.81
C CYS A 74 10.38 -2.91 -8.70
N ILE A 75 9.91 -3.97 -8.03
CA ILE A 75 8.48 -4.23 -7.84
C ILE A 75 7.88 -3.21 -6.87
N ASP A 76 8.47 -3.07 -5.69
CA ASP A 76 8.02 -2.19 -4.62
C ASP A 76 8.03 -0.72 -5.00
N LEU A 77 9.09 -0.27 -5.70
CA LEU A 77 9.34 1.15 -5.91
C LEU A 77 9.00 1.62 -7.31
N ALA A 78 9.05 0.76 -8.34
CA ALA A 78 8.81 1.14 -9.73
C ALA A 78 7.67 0.37 -10.41
N GLY A 79 7.12 -0.67 -9.77
CA GLY A 79 5.96 -1.41 -10.28
C GLY A 79 6.27 -2.24 -11.52
N ARG A 80 7.50 -2.76 -11.64
CA ARG A 80 7.94 -3.59 -12.78
C ARG A 80 8.99 -4.60 -12.35
N LEU A 81 9.20 -5.63 -13.17
CA LEU A 81 10.38 -6.47 -13.04
C LEU A 81 11.63 -5.73 -13.57
N PRO A 82 12.84 -6.00 -13.03
CA PRO A 82 14.06 -5.51 -13.64
C PRO A 82 14.28 -6.16 -15.01
N THR A 83 14.84 -5.40 -15.95
CA THR A 83 15.26 -5.95 -17.25
C THR A 83 16.52 -6.81 -17.09
N PRO A 84 16.81 -7.76 -18.01
CA PRO A 84 18.04 -8.54 -17.96
C PRO A 84 19.32 -7.70 -17.90
N ALA A 85 19.35 -6.57 -18.63
CA ALA A 85 20.48 -5.64 -18.62
C ALA A 85 20.67 -4.98 -17.25
N GLU A 86 19.57 -4.58 -16.59
CA GLU A 86 19.62 -4.00 -15.25
C GLU A 86 20.11 -5.02 -14.21
N VAL A 87 19.63 -6.27 -14.28
CA VAL A 87 20.11 -7.34 -13.39
C VAL A 87 21.61 -7.55 -13.58
N ARG A 88 22.08 -7.71 -14.82
CA ARG A 88 23.51 -7.89 -15.11
C ARG A 88 24.34 -6.70 -14.63
N GLN A 89 23.88 -5.47 -14.87
CA GLN A 89 24.55 -4.25 -14.41
C GLN A 89 24.65 -4.21 -12.87
N PHE A 90 23.55 -4.47 -12.17
CA PHE A 90 23.51 -4.43 -10.71
C PHE A 90 24.36 -5.51 -10.04
N LEU A 91 24.39 -6.72 -10.63
CA LEU A 91 25.18 -7.83 -10.12
C LEU A 91 26.69 -7.60 -10.35
N ALA A 92 27.07 -6.96 -11.47
CA ALA A 92 28.46 -6.64 -11.78
C ALA A 92 29.01 -5.45 -10.97
N ASP A 93 28.15 -4.56 -10.48
CA ASP A 93 28.57 -3.42 -9.66
C ASP A 93 29.02 -3.88 -8.27
N ALA A 94 30.28 -3.60 -7.90
CA ALA A 94 30.85 -3.93 -6.59
C ALA A 94 30.75 -2.77 -5.58
N SER A 95 30.14 -1.65 -5.96
CA SER A 95 30.02 -0.46 -5.10
C SER A 95 29.23 -0.77 -3.82
N PRO A 96 29.74 -0.36 -2.64
CA PRO A 96 29.01 -0.52 -1.38
C PRO A 96 27.71 0.31 -1.34
N THR A 97 27.59 1.33 -2.19
CA THR A 97 26.41 2.21 -2.26
C THR A 97 25.45 1.84 -3.38
N LYS A 98 25.69 0.75 -4.12
CA LYS A 98 24.85 0.39 -5.29
C LYS A 98 23.37 0.25 -4.95
N ARG A 99 23.03 -0.37 -3.80
CA ARG A 99 21.63 -0.52 -3.35
C ARG A 99 20.95 0.85 -3.18
N ALA A 100 21.66 1.80 -2.56
CA ALA A 100 21.16 3.14 -2.33
C ALA A 100 20.95 3.91 -3.65
N GLN A 101 21.94 3.86 -4.54
CA GLN A 101 21.88 4.51 -5.87
C GLN A 101 20.76 3.96 -6.74
N TRP A 102 20.54 2.64 -6.71
CA TRP A 102 19.47 2.00 -7.46
C TRP A 102 18.08 2.34 -6.90
N VAL A 103 17.92 2.40 -5.58
CA VAL A 103 16.67 2.91 -4.98
C VAL A 103 16.37 4.34 -5.43
N ASP A 104 17.37 5.23 -5.38
CA ASP A 104 17.18 6.64 -5.76
C ASP A 104 16.83 6.76 -7.26
N ARG A 105 17.47 5.94 -8.11
CA ARG A 105 17.13 5.82 -9.54
C ARG A 105 15.68 5.34 -9.73
N LEU A 106 15.27 4.26 -9.06
CA LEU A 106 13.94 3.68 -9.18
C LEU A 106 12.85 4.65 -8.71
N LEU A 107 13.07 5.35 -7.60
CA LEU A 107 12.13 6.36 -7.08
C LEU A 107 11.96 7.58 -8.00
N ALA A 108 12.91 7.82 -8.90
CA ALA A 108 12.83 8.86 -9.92
C ALA A 108 12.12 8.39 -11.21
N GLU A 109 11.86 7.10 -11.37
CA GLU A 109 11.17 6.59 -12.55
C GLU A 109 9.67 6.97 -12.56
N PRO A 110 9.05 7.13 -13.75
CA PRO A 110 7.61 7.38 -13.85
C PRO A 110 6.76 6.30 -13.15
N GLY A 111 7.19 5.03 -13.23
CA GLY A 111 6.50 3.91 -12.60
C GLY A 111 6.39 4.05 -11.08
N ALA A 112 7.34 4.74 -10.44
CA ALA A 112 7.29 4.97 -8.99
C ALA A 112 6.13 5.84 -8.56
N ALA A 113 5.76 6.82 -9.39
CA ALA A 113 4.55 7.61 -9.13
C ALA A 113 3.28 6.78 -9.33
N GLU A 114 3.24 5.88 -10.32
CA GLU A 114 2.06 5.04 -10.57
C GLU A 114 1.84 4.00 -9.45
N VAL A 115 2.90 3.41 -8.89
CA VAL A 115 2.80 2.52 -7.71
C VAL A 115 2.15 3.26 -6.54
N ARG A 116 2.68 4.44 -6.19
CA ARG A 116 2.15 5.23 -5.07
C ARG A 116 0.73 5.75 -5.36
N PHE A 117 0.45 6.11 -6.60
CA PHE A 117 -0.89 6.53 -7.02
C PHE A 117 -1.89 5.39 -6.88
N ARG A 118 -1.54 4.18 -7.31
CA ARG A 118 -2.38 2.99 -7.17
C ARG A 118 -2.72 2.77 -5.70
N ASP A 119 -1.72 2.74 -4.82
CA ASP A 119 -1.94 2.45 -3.41
C ASP A 119 -2.80 3.54 -2.74
N LEU A 120 -2.60 4.80 -3.10
CA LEU A 120 -3.45 5.92 -2.68
C LEU A 120 -4.88 5.78 -3.22
N ALA A 121 -5.04 5.42 -4.49
CA ALA A 121 -6.32 5.25 -5.17
C ALA A 121 -7.12 4.08 -4.61
N GLU A 122 -6.48 2.97 -4.23
CA GLU A 122 -7.13 1.86 -3.51
C GLU A 122 -7.65 2.34 -2.14
N GLY A 123 -6.78 3.00 -1.35
CA GLY A 123 -7.15 3.47 -0.01
C GLY A 123 -8.31 4.47 -0.03
N LEU A 124 -8.36 5.32 -1.06
CA LEU A 124 -9.36 6.37 -1.26
C LEU A 124 -10.55 5.95 -2.16
N ARG A 125 -10.59 4.70 -2.64
CA ARG A 125 -11.64 4.16 -3.52
C ARG A 125 -11.87 4.99 -4.79
N VAL A 126 -10.79 5.47 -5.39
CA VAL A 126 -10.84 6.28 -6.62
C VAL A 126 -11.19 5.37 -7.80
N ARG A 127 -12.28 5.69 -8.49
CA ARG A 127 -12.79 4.94 -9.65
C ARG A 127 -12.79 5.82 -10.89
N ASP A 128 -12.79 5.22 -12.08
CA ASP A 128 -12.87 5.97 -13.35
C ASP A 128 -14.19 6.75 -13.50
N ASP A 129 -15.28 6.19 -12.96
CA ASP A 129 -16.63 6.75 -13.02
C ASP A 129 -17.37 6.55 -11.69
N VAL A 130 -18.16 7.54 -11.30
CA VAL A 130 -19.10 7.45 -10.16
C VAL A 130 -20.46 7.98 -10.60
N GLY A 131 -21.44 7.10 -10.74
CA GLY A 131 -22.82 7.50 -11.07
C GLY A 131 -22.96 8.12 -12.46
N GLY A 132 -22.15 7.69 -13.43
CA GLY A 132 -22.11 8.23 -14.79
C GLY A 132 -21.28 9.51 -14.93
N GLN A 133 -20.58 9.94 -13.87
CA GLN A 133 -19.65 11.05 -13.91
C GLN A 133 -18.19 10.57 -13.88
N SER A 134 -17.46 10.91 -14.95
CA SER A 134 -16.03 10.64 -15.05
C SER A 134 -15.23 11.34 -13.96
N GLN A 135 -14.26 10.62 -13.39
CA GLN A 135 -13.33 11.11 -12.39
C GLN A 135 -11.94 11.44 -12.98
N ALA A 136 -11.84 11.60 -14.30
CA ALA A 136 -10.55 11.78 -14.98
C ALA A 136 -9.75 12.99 -14.45
N ALA A 137 -10.42 14.09 -14.10
CA ALA A 137 -9.78 15.26 -13.50
C ALA A 137 -9.16 14.94 -12.13
N LEU A 138 -9.91 14.28 -11.24
CA LEU A 138 -9.43 13.84 -9.92
C LEU A 138 -8.23 12.89 -10.06
N ILE A 139 -8.32 11.91 -10.95
CA ILE A 139 -7.25 10.95 -11.23
C ILE A 139 -5.99 11.66 -11.73
N THR A 140 -6.15 12.62 -12.65
CA THR A 140 -5.03 13.41 -13.19
C THR A 140 -4.36 14.22 -12.09
N TRP A 141 -5.16 14.88 -11.25
CA TRP A 141 -4.65 15.66 -10.11
C TRP A 141 -3.93 14.77 -9.08
N LEU A 142 -4.49 13.62 -8.71
CA LEU A 142 -3.84 12.68 -7.78
C LEU A 142 -2.52 12.14 -8.32
N ARG A 143 -2.47 11.76 -9.60
CA ARG A 143 -1.22 11.35 -10.25
C ARG A 143 -0.17 12.44 -10.21
N GLN A 144 -0.57 13.69 -10.47
CA GLN A 144 0.34 14.83 -10.41
C GLN A 144 0.85 15.07 -8.98
N ALA A 145 -0.05 15.08 -7.99
CA ALA A 145 0.29 15.20 -6.57
C ALA A 145 1.31 14.15 -6.13
N VAL A 146 1.12 12.89 -6.53
CA VAL A 146 2.05 11.80 -6.21
C VAL A 146 3.38 11.91 -6.98
N ARG A 147 3.35 12.39 -8.23
CA ARG A 147 4.54 12.64 -9.06
C ARG A 147 5.39 13.78 -8.52
N GLU A 148 4.80 14.75 -7.85
CA GLU A 148 5.51 15.88 -7.22
C GLU A 148 5.85 15.63 -5.74
N ASP A 149 5.50 14.44 -5.23
CA ASP A 149 5.68 14.08 -3.81
C ASP A 149 5.00 15.05 -2.85
N LEU A 150 3.77 15.48 -3.20
CA LEU A 150 2.95 16.33 -2.36
C LEU A 150 2.89 15.74 -0.94
N PRO A 151 3.28 16.51 0.10
CA PRO A 151 3.17 16.06 1.48
C PRO A 151 1.77 15.51 1.79
N TYR A 152 1.71 14.34 2.42
CA TYR A 152 0.48 13.60 2.66
C TYR A 152 -0.55 14.39 3.50
N ASN A 153 -0.05 15.17 4.46
CA ASN A 153 -0.86 16.12 5.23
C ASN A 153 -1.48 17.22 4.33
N THR A 154 -0.71 17.74 3.39
CA THR A 154 -1.16 18.77 2.44
C THR A 154 -2.19 18.21 1.48
N LEU A 155 -1.98 16.97 0.99
CA LEU A 155 -2.96 16.27 0.15
C LEU A 155 -4.31 16.15 0.85
N LEU A 156 -4.32 15.64 2.10
CA LEU A 156 -5.57 15.53 2.87
C LEU A 156 -6.20 16.90 3.14
N ALA A 157 -5.40 17.91 3.50
CA ALA A 157 -5.92 19.26 3.71
C ALA A 157 -6.59 19.82 2.45
N GLN A 158 -6.01 19.61 1.26
CA GLN A 158 -6.61 20.03 -0.01
C GLN A 158 -7.93 19.29 -0.26
N VAL A 159 -7.98 17.97 -0.06
CA VAL A 159 -9.20 17.16 -0.18
C VAL A 159 -10.31 17.65 0.74
N LEU A 160 -10.00 17.89 2.01
CA LEU A 160 -11.00 18.31 3.01
C LEU A 160 -11.52 19.72 2.71
N ARG A 161 -10.65 20.63 2.27
CA ARG A 161 -10.98 22.03 2.01
C ARG A 161 -11.50 22.31 0.60
N ALA A 162 -11.36 21.36 -0.33
CA ALA A 162 -11.80 21.51 -1.71
C ALA A 162 -13.24 22.06 -1.73
N PRO A 163 -13.54 23.10 -2.52
CA PRO A 163 -14.91 23.57 -2.69
C PRO A 163 -15.77 22.46 -3.30
N GLY A 164 -17.11 22.58 -3.28
CA GLY A 164 -17.95 21.52 -3.85
C GLY A 164 -17.72 21.30 -5.36
N PRO A 165 -18.18 20.16 -5.94
CA PRO A 165 -17.86 19.74 -7.32
C PRO A 165 -18.20 20.77 -8.42
N ALA A 166 -19.10 21.73 -8.15
CA ALA A 166 -19.43 22.82 -9.06
C ALA A 166 -18.27 23.81 -9.31
N ALA A 167 -17.25 23.83 -8.44
CA ALA A 167 -16.16 24.79 -8.48
C ALA A 167 -14.98 24.40 -9.40
N SER A 168 -15.12 23.33 -10.19
CA SER A 168 -14.07 22.81 -11.09
C SER A 168 -12.77 22.38 -10.40
N ASP A 169 -12.75 22.23 -9.08
CA ASP A 169 -11.61 21.70 -8.33
C ASP A 169 -11.59 20.16 -8.41
N PRO A 170 -10.54 19.53 -8.96
CA PRO A 170 -10.44 18.07 -9.04
C PRO A 170 -10.58 17.36 -7.69
N ALA A 171 -10.06 17.93 -6.60
CA ALA A 171 -10.11 17.33 -5.26
C ALA A 171 -11.54 17.30 -4.69
N ALA A 172 -12.44 18.16 -5.19
CA ALA A 172 -13.85 18.23 -4.81
C ALA A 172 -14.62 16.95 -5.12
N HIS A 173 -14.17 16.19 -6.12
CA HIS A 173 -14.85 14.97 -6.55
C HIS A 173 -14.60 13.77 -5.62
N LEU A 174 -13.63 13.88 -4.70
CA LEU A 174 -13.27 12.76 -3.83
C LEU A 174 -14.24 12.56 -2.66
N LEU A 175 -14.75 13.65 -2.08
CA LEU A 175 -15.64 13.58 -0.91
C LEU A 175 -16.99 14.25 -1.23
N PRO A 176 -18.12 13.61 -0.89
CA PRO A 176 -19.42 14.28 -1.01
C PRO A 176 -19.50 15.49 -0.08
N ARG A 177 -20.37 16.44 -0.44
CA ARG A 177 -20.65 17.69 0.29
C ARG A 177 -22.06 17.67 0.88
N ASP A 178 -22.53 18.80 1.38
CA ASP A 178 -23.88 18.97 1.94
C ASP A 178 -24.96 18.39 1.00
N GLY A 179 -25.89 17.62 1.56
CA GLY A 179 -26.90 16.86 0.81
C GLY A 179 -26.43 15.51 0.25
N GLY A 180 -25.14 15.20 0.35
CA GLY A 180 -24.57 13.88 0.08
C GLY A 180 -24.41 13.00 1.34
N ASP A 181 -23.86 11.81 1.16
CA ASP A 181 -23.63 10.84 2.24
C ASP A 181 -22.38 11.20 3.06
N LEU A 182 -22.56 12.05 4.08
CA LEU A 182 -21.49 12.47 4.98
C LEU A 182 -20.95 11.34 5.86
N LEU A 183 -21.80 10.36 6.23
CA LEU A 183 -21.38 9.18 7.00
C LEU A 183 -20.38 8.35 6.19
N ARG A 184 -20.65 8.14 4.89
CA ARG A 184 -19.68 7.51 3.99
C ARG A 184 -18.39 8.32 3.91
N ALA A 185 -18.48 9.63 3.67
CA ALA A 185 -17.29 10.49 3.57
C ALA A 185 -16.39 10.38 4.80
N SER A 186 -16.98 10.48 5.99
CA SER A 186 -16.25 10.42 7.25
C SER A 186 -15.63 9.06 7.49
N THR A 187 -16.33 7.98 7.14
CA THR A 187 -15.81 6.62 7.28
C THR A 187 -14.65 6.37 6.34
N GLU A 188 -14.73 6.81 5.09
CA GLU A 188 -13.62 6.66 4.15
C GLU A 188 -12.37 7.44 4.60
N VAL A 189 -12.54 8.67 5.06
CA VAL A 189 -11.42 9.49 5.54
C VAL A 189 -10.86 8.97 6.87
N ALA A 190 -11.71 8.59 7.82
CA ALA A 190 -11.26 8.01 9.10
C ALA A 190 -10.47 6.72 8.86
N ARG A 191 -10.96 5.85 7.97
CA ARG A 191 -10.32 4.59 7.62
C ARG A 191 -9.01 4.83 6.87
N ALA A 192 -9.00 5.72 5.87
CA ALA A 192 -7.81 6.03 5.09
C ALA A 192 -6.70 6.68 5.93
N PHE A 193 -7.03 7.66 6.78
CA PHE A 193 -6.03 8.54 7.39
C PHE A 193 -5.85 8.38 8.90
N LEU A 194 -6.82 7.79 9.62
CA LEU A 194 -6.69 7.48 11.06
C LEU A 194 -6.63 5.98 11.34
N GLY A 195 -6.97 5.14 10.36
CA GLY A 195 -7.18 3.74 10.64
C GLY A 195 -8.27 3.56 11.68
N ALA A 196 -9.40 4.25 11.49
CA ALA A 196 -10.60 4.05 12.29
C ALA A 196 -11.73 3.56 11.37
N ASP A 197 -12.33 2.43 11.69
CA ASP A 197 -13.48 1.92 10.92
C ASP A 197 -14.79 2.25 11.63
N LEU A 198 -15.54 3.17 11.03
CA LEU A 198 -16.81 3.65 11.55
C LEU A 198 -18.01 3.02 10.84
N HIS A 199 -17.79 2.12 9.87
CA HIS A 199 -18.87 1.60 9.02
C HIS A 199 -19.97 0.92 9.84
N CYS A 200 -19.62 0.02 10.76
CA CYS A 200 -20.61 -0.63 11.64
C CYS A 200 -21.30 0.39 12.56
N ALA A 201 -20.57 1.44 12.97
CA ALA A 201 -21.07 2.53 13.79
C ALA A 201 -22.11 3.42 13.10
N HIS A 202 -22.46 3.17 11.83
CA HIS A 202 -23.58 3.88 11.19
C HIS A 202 -24.94 3.40 11.69
N CYS A 203 -25.06 2.12 12.04
CA CYS A 203 -26.33 1.48 12.38
C CYS A 203 -26.45 1.12 13.86
N HIS A 204 -25.33 0.80 14.52
CA HIS A 204 -25.26 0.42 15.93
C HIS A 204 -23.85 0.69 16.48
N ASP A 205 -23.67 0.78 17.79
CA ASP A 205 -22.33 0.84 18.41
C ASP A 205 -21.42 -0.28 17.88
N HIS A 206 -20.16 0.05 17.56
CA HIS A 206 -19.24 -0.89 16.94
C HIS A 206 -19.01 -2.11 17.85
N PRO A 207 -19.09 -3.36 17.34
CA PRO A 207 -19.14 -4.56 18.19
C PRO A 207 -17.78 -4.90 18.82
N PHE A 208 -16.67 -4.42 18.25
CA PHE A 208 -15.30 -4.80 18.65
C PHE A 208 -14.39 -3.62 19.04
N ALA A 209 -14.87 -2.40 18.83
CA ALA A 209 -14.11 -1.16 19.00
C ALA A 209 -14.92 -0.19 19.86
N ASP A 210 -14.26 0.80 20.46
CA ASP A 210 -14.89 1.73 21.40
C ASP A 210 -15.68 2.86 20.71
N TRP A 211 -16.13 2.65 19.46
CA TRP A 211 -16.88 3.63 18.68
C TRP A 211 -18.38 3.47 18.87
N THR A 212 -19.03 4.51 19.36
CA THR A 212 -20.49 4.55 19.45
C THR A 212 -21.13 5.04 18.16
N GLN A 213 -22.38 4.65 17.91
CA GLN A 213 -23.16 5.16 16.79
C GLN A 213 -23.25 6.68 16.85
N ARG A 214 -23.43 7.25 18.05
CA ARG A 214 -23.48 8.71 18.21
C ARG A 214 -22.20 9.38 17.74
N GLN A 215 -21.03 8.87 18.13
CA GLN A 215 -19.75 9.44 17.73
C GLN A 215 -19.51 9.37 16.22
N ALA A 216 -19.97 8.31 15.54
CA ALA A 216 -19.88 8.24 14.08
C ALA A 216 -20.68 9.36 13.40
N TYR A 217 -21.88 9.66 13.89
CA TYR A 217 -22.68 10.78 13.38
C TYR A 217 -22.06 12.14 13.76
N GLU A 218 -21.55 12.28 14.99
CA GLU A 218 -20.89 13.53 15.42
C GLU A 218 -19.65 13.83 14.57
N PHE A 219 -18.86 12.80 14.24
CA PHE A 219 -17.71 12.94 13.34
C PHE A 219 -18.12 13.20 11.89
N ALA A 220 -19.14 12.51 11.39
CA ALA A 220 -19.70 12.77 10.06
C ALA A 220 -20.15 14.22 9.89
N ASN A 221 -20.72 14.82 10.94
CA ASN A 221 -21.13 16.21 10.89
C ASN A 221 -19.96 17.21 10.80
N CYS A 222 -18.72 16.81 11.08
CA CYS A 222 -17.53 17.65 10.81
C CYS A 222 -17.25 17.85 9.30
N PHE A 223 -17.88 17.05 8.44
CA PHE A 223 -17.78 17.14 6.98
C PHE A 223 -18.86 18.03 6.36
N ALA A 224 -19.72 18.66 7.16
CA ALA A 224 -20.68 19.63 6.67
C ALA A 224 -19.98 20.96 6.31
N ASP A 225 -20.45 21.63 5.27
CA ASP A 225 -19.97 22.96 4.87
C ASP A 225 -20.59 24.05 5.73
N THR A 226 -21.85 23.83 6.11
CA THR A 226 -22.60 24.74 6.95
C THR A 226 -22.76 24.16 8.37
N PRO A 227 -22.57 24.98 9.42
CA PRO A 227 -22.72 24.53 10.80
C PRO A 227 -24.14 24.13 11.23
N ALA A 228 -25.14 24.36 10.37
CA ALA A 228 -26.54 24.18 10.69
C ALA A 228 -26.94 22.70 10.63
N THR A 229 -26.71 21.96 11.72
CA THR A 229 -27.39 20.73 12.19
C THR A 229 -28.14 19.87 11.15
N GLY A 230 -27.50 19.54 10.03
CA GLY A 230 -28.14 18.78 8.95
C GLY A 230 -28.27 17.30 9.30
N LEU A 231 -27.26 16.74 9.98
CA LEU A 231 -27.25 15.34 10.37
C LEU A 231 -28.07 15.10 11.65
N ARG A 232 -28.98 14.14 11.59
CA ARG A 232 -29.84 13.72 12.69
C ARG A 232 -29.65 12.25 13.00
N LEU A 233 -29.89 11.87 14.25
CA LEU A 233 -29.89 10.46 14.64
C LEU A 233 -30.98 9.69 13.87
N PRO A 234 -30.71 8.44 13.48
CA PRO A 234 -31.59 7.68 12.61
C PRO A 234 -32.89 7.27 13.33
N PRO A 235 -33.97 6.94 12.60
CA PRO A 235 -35.27 6.57 13.18
C PRO A 235 -35.21 5.39 14.17
N ASN A 236 -34.24 4.49 13.98
CA ASN A 236 -34.03 3.29 14.80
C ASN A 236 -33.00 3.49 15.92
N TYR A 237 -32.57 4.73 16.20
CA TYR A 237 -31.62 5.00 17.28
C TYR A 237 -32.19 4.58 18.65
N SER A 238 -31.47 3.73 19.37
CA SER A 238 -31.98 3.06 20.58
C SER A 238 -31.11 3.22 21.84
N TYR A 239 -30.13 4.12 21.80
CA TYR A 239 -29.19 4.33 22.91
C TYR A 239 -29.63 5.46 23.86
N VAL A 240 -29.27 5.34 25.14
CA VAL A 240 -29.72 6.26 26.21
C VAL A 240 -29.21 7.69 26.07
N ASN A 241 -28.16 7.89 25.28
CA ASN A 241 -27.50 9.17 25.05
C ASN A 241 -28.12 9.93 23.88
N GLY A 242 -29.34 9.64 23.42
CA GLY A 242 -30.01 10.41 22.37
C GLY A 242 -31.40 9.85 22.02
N LYS A 243 -32.16 10.57 21.20
CA LYS A 243 -33.44 10.12 20.66
C LYS A 243 -33.41 10.14 19.13
N PRO A 244 -34.18 9.26 18.46
CA PRO A 244 -34.39 9.34 17.03
C PRO A 244 -34.75 10.75 16.57
N GLY A 245 -34.08 11.24 15.53
CA GLY A 245 -34.30 12.58 14.98
C GLY A 245 -33.59 13.73 15.71
N ASP A 246 -32.90 13.49 16.83
CA ASP A 246 -32.11 14.52 17.49
C ASP A 246 -31.02 15.06 16.54
N ALA A 247 -30.81 16.38 16.59
CA ALA A 247 -29.72 17.02 15.88
C ALA A 247 -28.37 16.60 16.50
N VAL A 248 -27.39 16.29 15.66
CA VAL A 248 -26.08 15.82 16.10
C VAL A 248 -25.06 16.96 15.98
N PRO A 249 -24.34 17.33 17.06
CA PRO A 249 -23.27 18.34 16.97
C PRO A 249 -22.05 17.78 16.22
N ALA A 250 -21.29 18.65 15.56
CA ALA A 250 -19.99 18.25 15.01
C ALA A 250 -18.97 18.00 16.13
N ARG A 251 -18.35 16.82 16.16
CA ARG A 251 -17.28 16.47 17.10
C ARG A 251 -16.18 15.67 16.44
N TYR A 252 -14.92 15.94 16.80
CA TYR A 252 -13.81 15.11 16.35
C TYR A 252 -13.88 13.72 16.98
N LEU A 253 -13.27 12.73 16.30
CA LEU A 253 -13.15 11.39 16.87
C LEU A 253 -12.25 11.44 18.11
N PRO A 254 -12.73 10.96 19.26
CA PRO A 254 -11.90 10.88 20.45
C PRO A 254 -10.81 9.83 20.28
N LEU A 255 -9.74 9.94 21.06
CA LEU A 255 -8.79 8.84 21.19
C LEU A 255 -9.48 7.63 21.85
N THR A 256 -9.23 6.43 21.33
CA THR A 256 -9.69 5.19 21.98
C THR A 256 -8.99 5.04 23.34
N LYS A 257 -9.60 4.27 24.26
CA LYS A 257 -9.05 4.07 25.61
C LYS A 257 -7.67 3.37 25.61
N ARG A 258 -7.29 2.74 24.50
CA ARG A 258 -6.04 1.97 24.32
C ARG A 258 -4.86 2.82 23.85
N MET A 259 -5.12 4.04 23.39
CA MET A 259 -4.06 4.96 22.98
C MET A 259 -3.49 5.72 24.20
N PRO A 260 -2.18 6.04 24.18
CA PRO A 260 -1.56 6.74 25.30
C PRO A 260 -2.16 8.15 25.47
N SER A 261 -2.09 8.66 26.70
CA SER A 261 -2.74 9.92 27.10
C SER A 261 -1.98 11.18 26.71
N ASP A 262 -0.74 11.05 26.22
CA ASP A 262 0.06 12.15 25.72
C ASP A 262 -0.59 12.75 24.45
N GLY A 263 -0.92 14.04 24.48
CA GLY A 263 -1.63 14.72 23.38
C GLY A 263 -3.15 14.55 23.35
N ARG A 264 -3.74 13.72 24.24
CA ARG A 264 -5.18 13.41 24.27
C ARG A 264 -6.08 14.66 24.35
N GLN A 265 -5.70 15.65 25.15
CA GLN A 265 -6.47 16.90 25.26
C GLN A 265 -6.55 17.72 23.97
N ALA A 266 -5.48 17.73 23.16
CA ALA A 266 -5.47 18.45 21.89
C ALA A 266 -6.33 17.75 20.83
N LEU A 267 -6.44 16.42 20.91
CA LEU A 267 -7.24 15.61 19.98
C LEU A 267 -8.72 15.52 20.36
N ASP A 268 -9.04 15.57 21.66
CA ASP A 268 -10.40 15.61 22.18
C ASP A 268 -11.03 17.02 22.11
N ALA A 269 -10.29 18.03 21.62
CA ALA A 269 -10.82 19.36 21.32
C ALA A 269 -12.02 19.26 20.37
N GLN A 270 -12.98 20.18 20.49
CA GLN A 270 -14.19 20.17 19.67
C GLN A 270 -14.16 21.31 18.66
N PRO A 271 -14.68 21.11 17.43
CA PRO A 271 -14.73 22.17 16.45
C PRO A 271 -15.65 23.30 16.94
N ASP A 272 -15.29 24.54 16.60
CA ASP A 272 -16.17 25.69 16.78
C ASP A 272 -17.24 25.68 15.68
N PRO A 273 -18.52 25.48 16.00
CA PRO A 273 -19.58 25.50 15.01
C PRO A 273 -19.78 26.89 14.39
N ALA A 274 -19.25 27.99 14.93
CA ALA A 274 -19.34 29.29 14.27
C ALA A 274 -18.40 29.42 13.06
N ARG A 275 -17.49 28.47 12.85
CA ARG A 275 -16.44 28.52 11.82
C ARG A 275 -16.58 27.36 10.82
N PRO A 276 -16.00 27.47 9.62
CA PRO A 276 -16.02 26.38 8.64
C PRO A 276 -15.46 25.07 9.23
N LEU A 277 -16.28 24.03 9.28
CA LEU A 277 -15.95 22.78 9.99
C LEU A 277 -14.83 22.01 9.28
N ARG A 278 -14.86 21.94 7.94
CA ARG A 278 -13.85 21.27 7.13
C ARG A 278 -12.46 21.87 7.24
N ASP A 279 -12.35 23.20 7.38
CA ASP A 279 -11.07 23.87 7.59
C ASP A 279 -10.46 23.49 8.94
N GLN A 280 -11.29 23.47 9.98
CA GLN A 280 -10.88 23.06 11.31
C GLN A 280 -10.53 21.57 11.35
N LEU A 281 -11.33 20.72 10.68
CA LEU A 281 -11.06 19.30 10.54
C LEU A 281 -9.72 19.04 9.85
N ALA A 282 -9.43 19.75 8.76
CA ALA A 282 -8.14 19.67 8.08
C ALA A 282 -6.98 20.04 9.01
N LEU A 283 -7.12 21.09 9.82
CA LEU A 283 -6.10 21.48 10.81
C LEU A 283 -5.93 20.44 11.92
N TRP A 284 -7.02 19.85 12.40
CA TRP A 284 -6.98 18.79 13.41
C TRP A 284 -6.30 17.52 12.91
N PHE A 285 -6.56 17.11 11.67
CA PHE A 285 -5.90 15.97 11.04
C PHE A 285 -4.41 16.19 10.85
N THR A 286 -4.04 17.38 10.38
CA THR A 286 -2.68 17.67 9.89
C THR A 286 -1.78 18.35 10.92
N GLY A 287 -2.34 18.66 12.10
CA GLY A 287 -1.63 19.28 13.19
C GLY A 287 -0.60 18.32 13.82
N PRO A 288 0.53 18.84 14.33
CA PRO A 288 1.59 18.03 14.92
C PRO A 288 1.20 17.33 16.23
N GLN A 289 0.02 17.65 16.79
CA GLN A 289 -0.55 17.00 17.97
C GLN A 289 -1.29 15.69 17.59
N ASN A 290 -1.53 15.45 16.30
CA ASN A 290 -2.21 14.26 15.81
C ASN A 290 -1.19 13.20 15.34
N ASP A 291 -0.61 12.52 16.33
CA ASP A 291 0.34 11.45 16.06
C ASP A 291 -0.29 10.32 15.25
N ARG A 292 -1.59 10.07 15.41
CA ARG A 292 -2.33 9.00 14.72
C ARG A 292 -2.27 9.17 13.20
N PHE A 293 -2.42 10.40 12.71
CA PHE A 293 -2.29 10.69 11.27
C PHE A 293 -0.90 10.32 10.74
N ALA A 294 0.17 10.75 11.44
CA ALA A 294 1.54 10.47 11.05
C ALA A 294 1.86 8.97 11.11
N GLN A 295 1.46 8.31 12.20
CA GLN A 295 1.65 6.88 12.42
C GLN A 295 0.97 6.05 11.35
N MET A 296 -0.27 6.40 10.97
CA MET A 296 -1.00 5.71 9.91
C MET A 296 -0.35 5.89 8.54
N GLY A 297 0.08 7.11 8.21
CA GLY A 297 0.82 7.36 6.97
C GLY A 297 2.10 6.52 6.88
N GLY A 298 2.90 6.52 7.95
CA GLY A 298 4.12 5.70 8.05
C GLY A 298 3.83 4.20 8.02
N LEU A 299 2.81 3.73 8.74
CA LEU A 299 2.40 2.33 8.81
C LEU A 299 1.91 1.81 7.46
N ARG A 300 1.22 2.62 6.66
CA ARG A 300 0.78 2.22 5.31
C ARG A 300 1.96 1.99 4.37
N LEU A 301 2.92 2.90 4.38
CA LEU A 301 4.13 2.76 3.56
C LEU A 301 5.01 1.61 4.07
N TRP A 302 5.04 1.37 5.38
CA TRP A 302 5.64 0.16 5.95
C TRP A 302 4.94 -1.11 5.44
N HIS A 303 3.60 -1.16 5.55
CA HIS A 303 2.80 -2.29 5.10
C HIS A 303 3.03 -2.59 3.61
N GLN A 304 3.19 -1.56 2.80
CA GLN A 304 3.53 -1.69 1.38
C GLN A 304 4.85 -2.42 1.13
N LEU A 305 5.85 -2.32 2.01
CA LEU A 305 7.16 -2.96 1.78
C LEU A 305 7.35 -4.25 2.60
N PHE A 306 6.75 -4.31 3.79
CA PHE A 306 7.02 -5.35 4.78
C PHE A 306 5.81 -6.22 5.10
N GLY A 307 4.61 -5.78 4.77
CA GLY A 307 3.39 -6.23 5.45
C GLY A 307 3.29 -5.65 6.87
N LEU A 308 2.40 -6.22 7.69
CA LEU A 308 2.14 -5.69 9.03
C LEU A 308 3.35 -5.87 9.95
N PRO A 309 3.66 -4.90 10.83
CA PRO A 309 4.82 -4.98 11.71
C PRO A 309 4.70 -6.06 12.81
N PHE A 310 3.54 -6.69 12.96
CA PHE A 310 3.20 -7.69 13.99
C PHE A 310 2.01 -8.53 13.52
N GLN A 311 1.72 -9.63 14.23
CA GLN A 311 0.43 -10.32 14.16
C GLN A 311 -0.38 -10.05 15.43
N SER A 312 -1.68 -9.81 15.28
CA SER A 312 -2.58 -9.66 16.42
C SER A 312 -3.23 -10.99 16.80
N GLY A 313 -3.31 -11.28 18.09
CA GLY A 313 -3.98 -12.49 18.60
C GLY A 313 -5.51 -12.48 18.46
N ARG A 314 -6.14 -11.40 17.94
CA ARG A 314 -7.61 -11.31 17.78
C ARG A 314 -8.14 -11.91 16.48
N SER A 315 -7.31 -12.11 15.45
CA SER A 315 -7.67 -12.93 14.28
C SER A 315 -8.08 -14.35 14.71
N GLN A 316 -7.57 -14.84 15.84
CA GLN A 316 -7.93 -16.13 16.42
C GLN A 316 -9.41 -16.28 16.78
N ARG A 317 -10.17 -15.20 17.09
CA ARG A 317 -11.60 -15.34 17.40
C ARG A 317 -12.43 -15.76 16.20
N PHE A 318 -11.97 -15.48 14.98
CA PHE A 318 -12.60 -15.91 13.74
C PHE A 318 -12.02 -17.24 13.22
N GLU A 319 -10.80 -17.60 13.61
CA GLU A 319 -10.15 -18.89 13.27
C GLU A 319 -10.48 -20.03 14.25
N ALA A 320 -10.96 -19.73 15.47
CA ALA A 320 -11.25 -20.73 16.50
C ALA A 320 -12.55 -21.54 16.27
N GLU A 321 -13.32 -21.28 15.22
CA GLU A 321 -14.34 -22.23 14.75
C GLU A 321 -13.72 -23.23 13.78
N PRO A 322 -13.68 -24.54 14.11
CA PRO A 322 -13.13 -25.56 13.24
C PRO A 322 -14.13 -25.81 12.09
N ARG A 323 -14.12 -24.96 11.07
CA ARG A 323 -14.75 -25.31 9.79
C ARG A 323 -13.76 -26.20 9.03
N PRO A 324 -14.13 -27.46 8.69
CA PRO A 324 -13.22 -28.45 8.10
C PRO A 324 -12.52 -28.01 6.80
N TRP A 325 -13.01 -26.95 6.17
CA TRP A 325 -12.50 -26.42 4.91
C TRP A 325 -11.47 -25.29 5.07
N HIS A 326 -11.28 -24.76 6.29
CA HIS A 326 -10.39 -23.62 6.57
C HIS A 326 -8.94 -24.05 6.87
N CYS A 327 -8.74 -25.27 7.37
CA CYS A 327 -7.45 -25.73 7.90
C CYS A 327 -6.46 -26.27 6.85
N VAL A 328 -6.91 -26.50 5.61
CA VAL A 328 -6.03 -27.01 4.54
C VAL A 328 -5.44 -25.88 3.69
N LEU A 329 -6.09 -24.71 3.64
CA LEU A 329 -5.68 -23.57 2.82
C LEU A 329 -4.79 -22.55 3.58
N THR A 330 -4.84 -22.53 4.91
CA THR A 330 -4.08 -21.58 5.75
C THR A 330 -2.63 -22.01 6.01
N ARG A 331 -2.34 -23.32 6.10
CA ARG A 331 -0.98 -23.82 6.38
C ARG A 331 0.02 -23.61 5.25
N HIS A 332 -0.46 -23.38 4.03
CA HIS A 332 0.38 -23.15 2.84
C HIS A 332 -0.11 -21.91 2.10
N GLY A 333 -0.01 -20.72 2.71
CA GLY A 333 -0.06 -19.43 2.00
C GLY A 333 -1.33 -19.12 1.20
N CYS A 334 -2.42 -19.86 1.40
CA CYS A 334 -3.67 -19.73 0.65
C CYS A 334 -4.82 -19.20 1.52
N ALA A 335 -4.54 -18.38 2.55
CA ALA A 335 -5.50 -17.44 3.14
C ALA A 335 -4.81 -16.06 3.30
N ALA A 336 -5.15 -15.07 2.48
CA ALA A 336 -4.90 -13.68 2.82
C ALA A 336 -5.96 -13.32 3.88
N PRO A 337 -5.60 -12.77 5.05
CA PRO A 337 -6.62 -12.24 5.94
C PRO A 337 -7.38 -11.15 5.17
N PRO A 338 -8.72 -11.11 5.25
CA PRO A 338 -9.53 -10.11 4.56
C PRO A 338 -9.12 -8.70 5.01
N THR A 339 -8.55 -7.95 4.07
CA THR A 339 -8.84 -6.57 3.66
C THR A 339 -9.18 -5.39 4.52
N TRP A 340 -9.33 -5.59 5.80
CA TRP A 340 -9.61 -4.53 6.74
C TRP A 340 -8.32 -4.01 7.39
N THR A 341 -7.16 -4.55 7.00
CA THR A 341 -6.01 -4.76 7.88
C THR A 341 -5.36 -3.48 8.40
N VAL A 342 -4.84 -2.55 7.59
CA VAL A 342 -4.13 -1.40 8.21
C VAL A 342 -5.06 -0.54 9.09
N PRO A 343 -6.30 -0.23 8.65
CA PRO A 343 -7.25 0.51 9.49
C PRO A 343 -7.75 -0.23 10.73
N SER A 344 -8.30 -1.44 10.58
CA SER A 344 -8.88 -2.15 11.73
C SER A 344 -7.82 -2.63 12.72
N LEU A 345 -6.60 -2.96 12.24
CA LEU A 345 -5.50 -3.38 13.11
C LEU A 345 -4.86 -2.20 13.84
N TYR A 346 -4.97 -0.97 13.34
CA TYR A 346 -4.50 0.16 14.13
C TYR A 346 -5.25 0.24 15.47
N GLU A 347 -6.55 -0.09 15.47
CA GLU A 347 -7.38 -0.17 16.68
C GLU A 347 -7.04 -1.37 17.59
N GLU A 348 -6.24 -2.31 17.09
CA GLU A 348 -5.74 -3.45 17.84
C GLU A 348 -4.39 -3.16 18.52
N PHE A 349 -3.67 -2.12 18.09
CA PHE A 349 -2.52 -1.67 18.84
C PHE A 349 -2.96 -1.15 20.20
N ASP A 350 -2.24 -1.64 21.21
CA ASP A 350 -2.27 -1.09 22.55
C ASP A 350 -0.93 -0.45 22.84
N ALA A 351 -0.93 0.68 23.56
CA ALA A 351 0.29 1.38 23.95
C ALA A 351 1.29 0.49 24.72
N SER A 352 0.82 -0.58 25.36
CA SER A 352 1.65 -1.55 26.07
C SER A 352 2.36 -2.55 25.16
N GLN A 353 1.95 -2.70 23.91
CA GLN A 353 2.52 -3.68 22.99
C GLN A 353 3.86 -3.19 22.43
N PRO A 354 4.90 -4.06 22.37
CA PRO A 354 6.17 -3.71 21.75
C PRO A 354 6.03 -3.25 20.29
N ALA A 355 5.08 -3.85 19.54
CA ALA A 355 4.76 -3.46 18.17
C ALA A 355 4.35 -1.99 18.02
N PHE A 356 3.67 -1.42 19.01
CA PHE A 356 3.24 -0.03 18.95
C PHE A 356 4.41 0.95 19.02
N GLN A 357 5.55 0.56 19.62
CA GLN A 357 6.77 1.38 19.62
C GLN A 357 7.34 1.53 18.20
N VAL A 358 7.21 0.49 17.37
CA VAL A 358 7.58 0.54 15.95
C VAL A 358 6.66 1.51 15.21
N VAL A 359 5.35 1.44 15.44
CA VAL A 359 4.35 2.35 14.84
C VAL A 359 4.64 3.80 15.21
N ARG A 360 4.96 4.08 16.48
CA ARG A 360 5.38 5.42 16.94
C ARG A 360 6.61 5.91 16.20
N ALA A 361 7.65 5.07 16.09
CA ALA A 361 8.87 5.42 15.37
C ALA A 361 8.57 5.73 13.89
N LEU A 362 7.73 4.93 13.23
CA LEU A 362 7.29 5.20 11.84
C LEU A 362 6.60 6.56 11.72
N GLY A 363 5.70 6.90 12.63
CA GLY A 363 5.01 8.19 12.63
C GLY A 363 5.98 9.37 12.81
N VAL A 364 6.92 9.26 13.75
CA VAL A 364 7.94 10.28 14.00
C VAL A 364 8.80 10.50 12.76
N GLU A 365 9.33 9.45 12.16
CA GLU A 365 10.19 9.58 10.97
C GLU A 365 9.40 10.09 9.75
N PHE A 366 8.12 9.70 9.60
CA PHE A 366 7.26 10.21 8.54
C PHE A 366 6.95 11.70 8.71
N GLN A 367 6.74 12.16 9.93
CA GLN A 367 6.60 13.58 10.22
C GLN A 367 7.92 14.35 9.98
N GLN A 368 9.06 13.80 10.41
CA GLN A 368 10.38 14.43 10.25
C GLN A 368 10.79 14.58 8.78
N CYS A 369 10.39 13.65 7.89
CA CYS A 369 10.62 13.82 6.46
C CYS A 369 9.64 14.80 5.79
N GLY A 370 8.72 15.39 6.56
CA GLY A 370 7.72 16.35 6.10
C GLY A 370 6.50 15.70 5.48
N TYR A 371 6.10 14.50 5.95
CA TYR A 371 4.99 13.71 5.42
C TYR A 371 5.14 13.35 3.93
N ARG A 372 6.36 13.26 3.43
CA ARG A 372 6.68 13.03 2.01
C ARG A 372 6.82 11.53 1.73
N PRO A 373 5.86 10.90 1.02
CA PRO A 373 5.86 9.44 0.85
C PRO A 373 7.10 8.90 0.14
N ARG A 374 7.60 9.56 -0.92
CA ARG A 374 8.80 9.11 -1.65
C ARG A 374 10.04 9.16 -0.77
N GLU A 375 10.21 10.24 -0.02
CA GLU A 375 11.34 10.38 0.90
C GLU A 375 11.26 9.34 2.03
N PHE A 376 10.05 9.04 2.53
CA PHE A 376 9.88 8.00 3.53
C PHE A 376 10.17 6.59 3.01
N LEU A 377 9.76 6.25 1.77
CA LEU A 377 10.16 4.99 1.13
C LEU A 377 11.69 4.90 0.97
N ARG A 378 12.34 6.03 0.67
CA ARG A 378 13.81 6.10 0.64
C ARG A 378 14.43 5.80 1.99
N ILE A 379 13.83 6.25 3.11
CA ILE A 379 14.23 5.86 4.48
C ILE A 379 14.01 4.37 4.73
N LEU A 380 12.81 3.85 4.47
CA LEU A 380 12.47 2.45 4.75
C LEU A 380 13.39 1.46 4.03
N THR A 381 13.75 1.76 2.79
CA THR A 381 14.63 0.92 1.96
C THR A 381 16.11 0.99 2.37
N ARG A 382 16.49 1.87 3.31
CA ARG A 382 17.81 1.91 3.96
C ARG A 382 17.87 1.10 5.26
N THR A 383 16.74 0.63 5.76
CA THR A 383 16.71 -0.23 6.96
C THR A 383 17.37 -1.57 6.67
N THR A 384 18.03 -2.13 7.66
CA THR A 384 18.56 -3.50 7.62
C THR A 384 17.40 -4.49 7.44
N ALA A 385 16.22 -4.18 8.00
CA ALA A 385 15.01 -4.96 7.78
C ALA A 385 14.71 -5.18 6.30
N TYR A 386 14.71 -4.12 5.48
CA TYR A 386 14.37 -4.22 4.05
C TYR A 386 15.37 -5.08 3.27
N HIS A 387 16.60 -5.20 3.77
CA HIS A 387 17.71 -5.89 3.13
C HIS A 387 17.79 -7.37 3.47
N ARG A 388 16.82 -7.93 4.21
CA ARG A 388 16.74 -9.35 4.57
C ARG A 388 15.93 -10.17 3.56
N GLU A 389 16.19 -11.47 3.50
CA GLU A 389 15.32 -12.44 2.82
C GLU A 389 13.89 -12.36 3.40
N ALA A 390 12.88 -12.63 2.57
CA ALA A 390 11.52 -12.59 3.06
C ALA A 390 11.21 -13.73 4.04
N LEU A 391 10.29 -13.44 4.96
CA LEU A 391 9.68 -14.45 5.81
C LEU A 391 8.75 -15.33 4.98
N THR A 392 9.06 -16.64 4.93
CA THR A 392 8.28 -17.66 4.21
C THR A 392 7.34 -18.45 5.12
N GLN A 393 7.57 -18.43 6.44
CA GLN A 393 6.73 -19.05 7.46
C GLN A 393 6.51 -18.09 8.62
N GLU A 394 5.34 -18.18 9.25
CA GLU A 394 4.90 -17.28 10.30
C GLU A 394 5.04 -17.94 11.69
N PRO A 395 5.88 -17.42 12.58
CA PRO A 395 5.80 -17.72 13.99
C PRO A 395 4.68 -16.87 14.59
N TRP A 396 3.76 -17.51 15.30
CA TRP A 396 2.48 -16.99 15.84
C TRP A 396 2.57 -15.73 16.73
N HIS A 397 3.77 -15.26 17.08
CA HIS A 397 4.05 -14.20 18.05
C HIS A 397 5.30 -13.37 17.70
N ALA A 398 5.51 -13.06 16.42
CA ALA A 398 6.74 -12.37 15.99
C ALA A 398 6.48 -11.00 15.37
N LEU A 399 7.17 -10.00 15.91
CA LEU A 399 7.45 -8.74 15.22
C LEU A 399 8.14 -8.99 13.88
N VAL A 400 7.62 -8.32 12.86
CA VAL A 400 8.09 -8.41 11.49
C VAL A 400 9.24 -7.43 11.30
N ALA A 401 10.45 -7.97 11.26
CA ALA A 401 11.70 -7.22 11.04
C ALA A 401 12.39 -7.60 9.71
N ALA A 402 11.61 -8.15 8.78
CA ALA A 402 11.98 -8.49 7.40
C ALA A 402 10.72 -8.46 6.52
N PRO A 403 10.83 -8.22 5.20
CA PRO A 403 9.70 -8.33 4.29
C PRO A 403 9.01 -9.70 4.37
N ARG A 404 7.73 -9.73 4.04
CA ARG A 404 6.98 -10.98 3.90
C ARG A 404 6.98 -11.41 2.44
N LEU A 405 6.96 -12.72 2.22
CA LEU A 405 6.72 -13.28 0.90
C LEU A 405 5.31 -12.86 0.46
N ARG A 406 5.19 -12.21 -0.70
CA ARG A 406 3.91 -11.69 -1.21
C ARG A 406 3.70 -12.12 -2.64
N ARG A 407 2.45 -12.27 -3.08
CA ARG A 407 2.19 -12.41 -4.51
C ARG A 407 2.54 -11.11 -5.23
N LEU A 408 3.12 -11.21 -6.42
CA LEU A 408 3.28 -10.08 -7.34
C LEU A 408 1.97 -9.29 -7.46
N PRO A 409 2.03 -7.93 -7.48
CA PRO A 409 0.84 -7.13 -7.69
C PRO A 409 0.18 -7.44 -9.05
N PRO A 410 -1.17 -7.46 -9.14
CA PRO A 410 -1.89 -7.86 -10.36
C PRO A 410 -1.40 -7.15 -11.62
N LEU A 411 -1.19 -5.84 -11.53
CA LEU A 411 -0.75 -5.01 -12.66
C LEU A 411 0.70 -5.31 -13.06
N VAL A 412 1.58 -5.58 -12.08
CA VAL A 412 2.98 -5.95 -12.35
C VAL A 412 3.04 -7.29 -13.06
N THR A 413 2.25 -8.27 -12.60
CA THR A 413 2.14 -9.58 -13.25
C THR A 413 1.63 -9.44 -14.68
N TRP A 414 0.58 -8.64 -14.89
CA TRP A 414 0.02 -8.40 -16.21
C TRP A 414 1.01 -7.71 -17.14
N ASP A 415 1.64 -6.62 -16.69
CA ASP A 415 2.63 -5.88 -17.47
C ASP A 415 3.86 -6.74 -17.79
N ALA A 416 4.27 -7.63 -16.88
CA ALA A 416 5.36 -8.58 -17.14
C ALA A 416 5.02 -9.52 -18.30
N TRP A 417 3.80 -10.07 -18.36
CA TRP A 417 3.36 -10.89 -19.48
C TRP A 417 3.18 -10.10 -20.78
N ALA A 418 2.57 -8.92 -20.70
CA ALA A 418 2.36 -8.05 -21.86
C ALA A 418 3.69 -7.66 -22.52
N GLN A 419 4.73 -7.34 -21.73
CA GLN A 419 6.07 -7.02 -22.23
C GLN A 419 6.78 -8.21 -22.90
N MET A 420 6.34 -9.44 -22.62
CA MET A 420 6.88 -10.64 -23.26
C MET A 420 6.22 -10.94 -24.61
N LEU A 421 5.13 -10.26 -24.95
CA LEU A 421 4.43 -10.37 -26.24
C LEU A 421 4.91 -9.30 -27.25
N PRO A 422 4.68 -9.50 -28.56
CA PRO A 422 4.94 -8.46 -29.56
C PRO A 422 4.11 -7.18 -29.29
N PRO A 423 4.65 -5.96 -29.50
CA PRO A 423 3.92 -4.71 -29.27
C PRO A 423 2.62 -4.56 -30.07
N GLU A 424 2.53 -5.22 -31.23
CA GLU A 424 1.35 -5.25 -32.09
C GLU A 424 0.24 -6.20 -31.60
N ASP A 425 0.50 -7.00 -30.57
CA ASP A 425 -0.50 -7.88 -29.98
C ASP A 425 -1.59 -7.03 -29.28
N ALA A 426 -2.84 -7.22 -29.70
CA ALA A 426 -3.97 -6.45 -29.20
C ALA A 426 -4.26 -6.64 -27.71
N GLU A 427 -3.82 -7.77 -27.13
CA GLU A 427 -3.90 -8.10 -25.71
C GLU A 427 -2.67 -7.64 -24.91
N ALA A 428 -1.55 -7.30 -25.56
CA ALA A 428 -0.32 -6.81 -24.91
C ALA A 428 -0.40 -5.33 -24.45
N ARG A 429 -1.61 -4.88 -24.08
CA ARG A 429 -1.82 -3.54 -23.54
C ARG A 429 -1.22 -3.46 -22.15
N SER A 430 -0.50 -2.37 -21.88
CA SER A 430 -0.06 -2.09 -20.52
C SER A 430 -1.25 -1.84 -19.61
N SER A 431 -1.12 -2.22 -18.35
CA SER A 431 -2.07 -1.95 -17.28
C SER A 431 -2.48 -0.46 -17.20
N ALA A 432 -1.58 0.46 -17.55
CA ALA A 432 -1.85 1.90 -17.59
C ALA A 432 -2.88 2.31 -18.68
N GLN A 433 -3.07 1.47 -19.70
CA GLN A 433 -4.04 1.67 -20.79
C GLN A 433 -5.39 0.98 -20.51
N MET A 434 -5.51 0.30 -19.37
CA MET A 434 -6.71 -0.44 -18.96
C MET A 434 -7.58 0.39 -18.03
N PRO A 435 -8.89 0.12 -17.96
CA PRO A 435 -9.75 0.71 -16.93
C PRO A 435 -9.27 0.31 -15.54
N GLN A 436 -9.41 1.21 -14.57
CA GLN A 436 -9.02 0.98 -13.17
C GLN A 436 -9.84 -0.12 -12.51
N VAL A 437 -11.11 -0.24 -12.90
CA VAL A 437 -12.01 -1.28 -12.42
C VAL A 437 -12.21 -2.27 -13.58
N PRO A 438 -11.50 -3.41 -13.59
CA PRO A 438 -11.66 -4.39 -14.64
C PRO A 438 -13.04 -5.05 -14.55
N LYS A 439 -13.55 -5.52 -15.70
CA LYS A 439 -14.73 -6.40 -15.72
C LYS A 439 -14.38 -7.73 -15.05
N ALA A 440 -15.35 -8.38 -14.41
CA ALA A 440 -15.14 -9.66 -13.71
C ALA A 440 -14.57 -10.80 -14.57
N ALA A 441 -14.71 -10.72 -15.90
CA ALA A 441 -14.15 -11.68 -16.85
C ALA A 441 -12.68 -11.39 -17.24
N HIS A 442 -12.11 -10.25 -16.85
CA HIS A 442 -10.74 -9.89 -17.18
C HIS A 442 -9.76 -10.56 -16.23
N PRO A 443 -8.60 -11.08 -16.70
CA PRO A 443 -7.63 -11.77 -15.84
C PRO A 443 -7.13 -10.94 -14.64
N LEU A 444 -7.04 -9.61 -14.78
CA LEU A 444 -6.68 -8.72 -13.67
C LEU A 444 -7.59 -8.87 -12.44
N PHE A 445 -8.88 -9.16 -12.64
CA PHE A 445 -9.81 -9.43 -11.54
C PHE A 445 -9.41 -10.71 -10.79
N TRP A 446 -9.06 -11.79 -11.51
CA TRP A 446 -8.61 -13.06 -10.90
C TRP A 446 -7.20 -12.98 -10.31
N LEU A 447 -6.34 -12.13 -10.90
CA LEU A 447 -5.05 -11.75 -10.34
C LEU A 447 -5.18 -10.87 -9.10
N GLY A 448 -6.41 -10.45 -8.75
CA GLY A 448 -6.70 -9.79 -7.50
C GLY A 448 -6.64 -8.28 -7.49
N GLN A 449 -6.89 -7.65 -8.63
CA GLN A 449 -7.21 -6.23 -8.65
C GLN A 449 -8.62 -6.00 -8.08
N GLY A 450 -8.71 -5.16 -7.05
CA GLY A 450 -9.98 -4.78 -6.44
C GLY A 450 -10.83 -3.92 -7.38
N THR A 451 -12.15 -3.94 -7.15
CA THR A 451 -13.10 -3.10 -7.90
C THR A 451 -13.22 -1.68 -7.35
N ARG A 452 -12.59 -1.41 -6.19
CA ARG A 452 -12.71 -0.17 -5.40
C ARG A 452 -14.16 0.20 -5.04
N GLU A 453 -15.10 -0.72 -5.24
CA GLU A 453 -16.45 -0.63 -4.68
C GLU A 453 -16.44 -0.69 -3.17
N TRP A 454 -15.45 -1.38 -2.62
CA TRP A 454 -15.02 -1.31 -1.24
C TRP A 454 -13.52 -1.05 -1.30
N ALA A 455 -12.97 -0.40 -0.29
CA ALA A 455 -11.52 -0.38 -0.18
C ALA A 455 -11.09 -1.74 0.34
N ASP A 456 -10.92 -2.61 -0.64
CA ASP A 456 -10.57 -4.00 -0.47
C ASP A 456 -9.08 -4.09 -0.84
N GLU A 457 -8.21 -3.97 0.16
CA GLU A 457 -6.77 -4.32 0.04
C GLU A 457 -6.55 -5.84 -0.27
N THR A 458 -7.54 -6.58 -0.85
CA THR A 458 -7.58 -8.06 -0.83
C THR A 458 -6.77 -8.41 -2.03
N ARG A 459 -5.74 -9.18 -1.78
CA ARG A 459 -5.23 -10.04 -2.83
C ARG A 459 -6.03 -11.32 -2.69
N PRO A 460 -7.07 -11.58 -3.51
CA PRO A 460 -7.66 -12.90 -3.55
C PRO A 460 -6.54 -13.91 -3.74
N LEU A 461 -6.74 -15.01 -3.06
CA LEU A 461 -5.87 -16.17 -3.06
C LEU A 461 -5.54 -16.63 -4.46
N ILE A 462 -4.52 -17.50 -4.56
CA ILE A 462 -4.43 -18.37 -5.71
C ILE A 462 -5.70 -19.22 -5.71
N SER A 463 -6.71 -18.74 -6.43
CA SER A 463 -7.95 -19.46 -6.62
C SER A 463 -7.66 -20.62 -7.57
N HIS A 464 -8.44 -21.69 -7.47
CA HIS A 464 -8.42 -22.75 -8.49
C HIS A 464 -8.59 -22.18 -9.91
N GLN A 465 -9.28 -21.04 -10.05
CA GLN A 465 -9.42 -20.31 -11.30
C GLN A 465 -8.09 -19.69 -11.76
N LEU A 466 -7.31 -19.08 -10.87
CA LEU A 466 -5.99 -18.57 -11.21
C LEU A 466 -5.02 -19.69 -11.57
N THR A 467 -4.98 -20.79 -10.80
CA THR A 467 -4.16 -21.95 -11.14
C THR A 467 -4.57 -22.55 -12.49
N GLY A 468 -5.87 -22.68 -12.74
CA GLY A 468 -6.40 -23.12 -14.03
C GLY A 468 -6.03 -22.17 -15.17
N PHE A 469 -6.09 -20.86 -14.93
CA PHE A 469 -5.61 -19.85 -15.88
C PHE A 469 -4.11 -20.00 -16.15
N MET A 470 -3.27 -20.15 -15.13
CA MET A 470 -1.82 -20.27 -15.34
C MET A 470 -1.46 -21.50 -16.19
N ILE A 471 -2.06 -22.66 -15.88
CA ILE A 471 -1.66 -23.93 -16.48
C ILE A 471 -2.30 -24.15 -17.86
N ALA A 472 -3.54 -23.71 -18.07
CA ALA A 472 -4.33 -24.04 -19.24
C ALA A 472 -4.80 -22.82 -20.06
N SER A 473 -4.29 -21.62 -19.77
CA SER A 473 -4.66 -20.43 -20.55
C SER A 473 -3.95 -20.37 -21.90
N PRO A 474 -4.70 -20.22 -23.00
CA PRO A 474 -4.12 -19.91 -24.30
C PRO A 474 -3.27 -18.63 -24.28
N PHE A 475 -3.57 -17.69 -23.38
CA PHE A 475 -2.76 -16.47 -23.22
C PHE A 475 -1.36 -16.79 -22.70
N ILE A 476 -1.24 -17.59 -21.64
CA ILE A 476 0.06 -17.96 -21.07
C ILE A 476 0.85 -18.83 -22.06
N GLU A 477 0.17 -19.71 -22.80
CA GLU A 477 0.81 -20.46 -23.89
C GLU A 477 1.38 -19.53 -24.97
N ARG A 478 0.66 -18.48 -25.36
CA ARG A 478 1.16 -17.46 -26.30
C ARG A 478 2.35 -16.70 -25.73
N VAL A 479 2.32 -16.33 -24.45
CA VAL A 479 3.46 -15.67 -23.79
C VAL A 479 4.69 -16.58 -23.82
N ALA A 480 4.55 -17.85 -23.44
CA ALA A 480 5.63 -18.83 -23.41
C ALA A 480 6.20 -19.16 -24.81
N THR A 481 5.39 -19.02 -25.85
CA THR A 481 5.78 -19.23 -27.26
C THR A 481 6.15 -17.95 -28.00
N SER A 482 6.09 -16.80 -27.33
CA SER A 482 6.28 -15.50 -27.94
C SER A 482 7.69 -15.37 -28.55
N PRO A 483 7.79 -14.98 -29.83
CA PRO A 483 9.09 -14.66 -30.42
C PRO A 483 9.82 -13.57 -29.64
N GLN A 484 9.10 -12.61 -29.03
CA GLN A 484 9.71 -11.52 -28.27
C GLN A 484 10.38 -12.01 -26.98
N LEU A 485 9.81 -13.01 -26.31
CA LEU A 485 10.40 -13.66 -25.13
C LEU A 485 11.57 -14.57 -25.54
N LEU A 486 11.37 -15.38 -26.57
CA LEU A 486 12.36 -16.36 -27.04
C LEU A 486 13.49 -15.74 -27.88
N ARG A 487 13.37 -14.45 -28.22
CA ARG A 487 14.42 -13.65 -28.89
C ARG A 487 15.59 -13.45 -27.93
N GLY A 488 16.53 -14.36 -28.03
CA GLY A 488 17.75 -14.37 -27.23
C GLY A 488 18.97 -14.83 -28.03
N PRO A 489 20.12 -14.98 -27.35
CA PRO A 489 21.35 -15.46 -27.95
C PRO A 489 21.18 -16.87 -28.55
N ALA A 490 21.90 -17.16 -29.64
CA ALA A 490 21.87 -18.48 -30.28
C ALA A 490 22.59 -19.57 -29.47
N GLU A 491 23.48 -19.17 -28.56
CA GLU A 491 24.23 -20.09 -27.72
C GLU A 491 23.35 -20.58 -26.55
N PRO A 492 23.20 -21.91 -26.33
CA PRO A 492 22.26 -22.46 -25.36
C PRO A 492 22.45 -21.95 -23.93
N THR A 493 23.69 -21.78 -23.47
CA THR A 493 24.00 -21.28 -22.12
C THR A 493 23.48 -19.87 -21.91
N GLN A 494 23.76 -18.98 -22.85
CA GLN A 494 23.28 -17.61 -22.84
C GLN A 494 21.76 -17.54 -23.01
N GLN A 495 21.16 -18.45 -23.78
CA GLN A 495 19.70 -18.54 -23.93
C GLN A 495 19.02 -18.91 -22.61
N VAL A 496 19.54 -19.92 -21.89
CA VAL A 496 19.04 -20.30 -20.56
C VAL A 496 19.15 -19.12 -19.60
N GLU A 497 20.32 -18.48 -19.53
CA GLU A 497 20.52 -17.33 -18.65
C GLU A 497 19.57 -16.16 -18.97
N ASP A 498 19.35 -15.87 -20.25
CA ASP A 498 18.45 -14.78 -20.66
C ASP A 498 16.99 -15.06 -20.25
N LEU A 499 16.51 -16.30 -20.40
CA LEU A 499 15.17 -16.69 -19.97
C LEU A 499 14.98 -16.56 -18.45
N PHE A 500 15.96 -17.03 -17.67
CA PHE A 500 15.95 -16.87 -16.21
C PHE A 500 15.94 -15.40 -15.80
N LEU A 501 16.72 -14.55 -16.46
CA LEU A 501 16.76 -13.12 -16.18
C LEU A 501 15.45 -12.41 -16.54
N ARG A 502 14.82 -12.76 -17.67
CA ARG A 502 13.55 -12.15 -18.11
C ARG A 502 12.37 -12.54 -17.23
N ILE A 503 12.31 -13.79 -16.78
CA ILE A 503 11.15 -14.33 -16.07
C ILE A 503 11.35 -14.21 -14.55
N LEU A 504 12.49 -14.67 -14.03
CA LEU A 504 12.77 -14.75 -12.59
C LEU A 504 13.69 -13.64 -12.08
N SER A 505 14.27 -12.81 -12.95
CA SER A 505 15.16 -11.71 -12.57
C SER A 505 16.44 -12.13 -11.82
N ARG A 506 16.90 -13.35 -12.05
CA ARG A 506 18.17 -13.88 -11.52
C ARG A 506 18.85 -14.78 -12.54
N LEU A 507 20.10 -15.15 -12.28
CA LEU A 507 20.76 -16.22 -13.03
C LEU A 507 20.29 -17.59 -12.49
N PRO A 508 20.30 -18.63 -13.34
CA PRO A 508 20.02 -19.99 -12.89
C PRO A 508 21.09 -20.47 -11.92
N GLU A 509 20.69 -21.25 -10.93
CA GLU A 509 21.62 -22.03 -10.11
C GLU A 509 22.30 -23.11 -10.96
N THR A 510 23.42 -23.65 -10.49
CA THR A 510 24.19 -24.66 -11.23
C THR A 510 23.34 -25.88 -11.61
N ALA A 511 22.49 -26.36 -10.70
CA ALA A 511 21.62 -27.50 -10.95
C ALA A 511 20.53 -27.18 -11.99
N GLU A 512 19.89 -26.03 -11.87
CA GLU A 512 18.87 -25.56 -12.82
C GLU A 512 19.47 -25.35 -14.22
N LYS A 513 20.64 -24.73 -14.29
CA LYS A 513 21.37 -24.49 -15.54
C LYS A 513 21.72 -25.79 -16.24
N ASN A 514 22.24 -26.78 -15.51
CA ASN A 514 22.60 -28.07 -16.07
C ASN A 514 21.37 -28.82 -16.58
N ALA A 515 20.27 -28.83 -15.81
CA ALA A 515 19.02 -29.47 -16.22
C ALA A 515 18.41 -28.79 -17.46
N ALA A 516 18.38 -27.45 -17.49
CA ALA A 516 17.89 -26.68 -18.62
C ALA A 516 18.72 -26.93 -19.89
N LEU A 517 20.06 -26.93 -19.78
CA LEU A 517 20.95 -27.21 -20.92
C LEU A 517 20.78 -28.62 -21.45
N GLN A 518 20.63 -29.61 -20.56
CA GLN A 518 20.35 -30.99 -20.95
C GLN A 518 19.03 -31.06 -21.74
N HIS A 519 17.97 -30.42 -21.25
CA HIS A 519 16.66 -30.39 -21.92
C HIS A 519 16.71 -29.71 -23.29
N LEU A 520 17.36 -28.54 -23.39
CA LEU A 520 17.53 -27.83 -24.66
C LEU A 520 18.34 -28.65 -25.68
N THR A 521 19.33 -29.42 -25.22
CA THR A 521 20.13 -30.29 -26.10
C THR A 521 19.30 -31.47 -26.61
N GLN A 522 18.47 -32.07 -25.76
CA GLN A 522 17.59 -33.18 -26.13
C GLN A 522 16.43 -32.74 -27.02
N HIS A 523 15.97 -31.49 -26.85
CA HIS A 523 14.82 -30.93 -27.55
C HIS A 523 15.15 -29.55 -28.17
N PRO A 524 15.98 -29.45 -29.22
CA PRO A 524 16.45 -28.14 -29.73
C PRO A 524 15.34 -27.20 -30.23
N GLN A 525 14.21 -27.75 -30.69
CA GLN A 525 13.10 -26.95 -31.22
C GLN A 525 12.09 -26.53 -30.14
N SER A 526 11.75 -27.43 -29.20
CA SER A 526 10.76 -27.13 -28.15
C SER A 526 11.39 -26.68 -26.84
N GLY A 527 12.65 -27.02 -26.58
CA GLY A 527 13.33 -26.83 -25.29
C GLY A 527 13.26 -25.40 -24.74
N PRO A 528 13.54 -24.35 -25.53
CA PRO A 528 13.41 -22.97 -25.05
C PRO A 528 11.97 -22.61 -24.65
N ARG A 529 10.97 -23.07 -25.41
CA ARG A 529 9.54 -22.89 -25.10
C ARG A 529 9.17 -23.64 -23.83
N ASP A 530 9.60 -24.89 -23.71
CA ASP A 530 9.30 -25.75 -22.55
C ASP A 530 9.89 -25.14 -21.27
N LEU A 531 11.11 -24.61 -21.36
CA LEU A 531 11.75 -23.89 -20.27
C LEU A 531 11.00 -22.60 -19.92
N ALA A 532 10.63 -21.78 -20.91
CA ALA A 532 9.87 -20.55 -20.68
C ALA A 532 8.52 -20.85 -20.00
N TRP A 533 7.80 -21.87 -20.48
CA TRP A 533 6.56 -22.35 -19.86
C TRP A 533 6.80 -22.73 -18.40
N ALA A 534 7.82 -23.57 -18.14
CA ALA A 534 8.16 -24.07 -16.81
C ALA A 534 8.42 -22.92 -15.84
N LEU A 535 9.24 -21.94 -16.25
CA LEU A 535 9.58 -20.78 -15.42
C LEU A 535 8.35 -19.90 -15.12
N LEU A 536 7.50 -19.62 -16.11
CA LEU A 536 6.29 -18.79 -15.93
C LEU A 536 5.27 -19.39 -14.94
N ASN A 537 5.30 -20.71 -14.77
CA ASN A 537 4.38 -21.44 -13.90
C ASN A 537 4.98 -21.82 -12.54
N THR A 538 6.19 -21.35 -12.24
CA THR A 538 6.76 -21.49 -10.90
C THR A 538 6.04 -20.59 -9.89
N SER A 539 6.03 -21.00 -8.62
CA SER A 539 5.69 -20.08 -7.53
C SER A 539 6.67 -18.91 -7.49
N GLU A 540 7.95 -19.12 -7.80
CA GLU A 540 8.95 -18.05 -7.81
C GLU A 540 8.57 -16.90 -8.77
N PHE A 541 8.00 -17.20 -9.94
CA PHE A 541 7.52 -16.14 -10.83
C PHE A 541 6.39 -15.32 -10.18
N LEU A 542 5.40 -16.00 -9.59
CA LEU A 542 4.20 -15.36 -9.05
C LEU A 542 4.41 -14.64 -7.72
N PHE A 543 5.50 -14.93 -7.01
CA PHE A 543 5.79 -14.35 -5.71
C PHE A 543 6.98 -13.40 -5.77
N GLU A 544 6.89 -12.35 -4.96
CA GLU A 544 7.94 -11.40 -4.67
C GLU A 544 8.75 -11.90 -3.46
N PRO A 545 10.03 -12.22 -3.65
CA PRO A 545 10.89 -12.73 -2.59
C PRO A 545 11.41 -11.66 -1.64
#